data_AF-A0A7V2S9R7-F1
#
_entry.id   AF-A0A7V2S9R7-F1
#
_cell.length_a   1.000
_cell.length_b   1.000
_cell.length_c   1.000
_cell.angle_alpha   90.00
_cell.angle_beta   90.00
_cell.angle_gamma   90.00
#
_symmetry.space_group_name_H-M   'P 1'
#
loop_
_entity.id
_entity.type
_entity.pdbx_description
1 polymer ?
#
loop_
_entity_poly.entity_id
_entity_poly.type
_entity_poly.pdbx_seq_one_letter_code
_entity_poly.pdbx_strand_id
1 'polypeptide(L)'
;MKYIIIVCFFISTNAMATTWGRSEVDDPINASAKCSVSQPRSSGSYIYQWPSKYDQVFWPLTTINGIWYCEKSGFIALIGDFKGLTDLEKDKIQKYLMQNNSRLETIESRLVRLEAIYSLRKSTPEFSNRLKRILAYLYEQNGNIKLANHYRELALKEIELALHGKLKENKRLEYLYLAANYHRQFGHQKESDSFLLKVEDAIKESSDDELKGYKDYLTELIKDTKYIVKGGVLKPSLPKDDT
;
A
#
# COMPACT_ATOMS: atom_id res chain seq x y z
N MET A 1 -28.39 -51.40 25.47
CA MET A 1 -28.43 -50.35 24.43
C MET A 1 -27.60 -49.16 24.90
N LYS A 2 -26.43 -48.92 24.30
CA LYS A 2 -25.62 -47.72 24.56
C LYS A 2 -25.54 -46.93 23.27
N TYR A 3 -26.23 -45.78 23.23
CA TYR A 3 -26.14 -44.84 22.13
C TYR A 3 -24.90 -43.96 22.34
N ILE A 4 -23.96 -44.02 21.41
CA ILE A 4 -22.86 -43.05 21.31
C ILE A 4 -23.36 -41.94 20.40
N ILE A 5 -23.62 -40.76 20.97
CA ILE A 5 -23.90 -39.53 20.23
C ILE A 5 -22.56 -38.87 19.92
N ILE A 6 -22.16 -38.88 18.66
CA ILE A 6 -21.02 -38.10 18.16
C ILE A 6 -21.54 -36.69 17.88
N VAL A 7 -21.14 -35.73 18.73
CA VAL A 7 -21.38 -34.30 18.50
C VAL A 7 -20.25 -33.78 17.61
N CYS A 8 -20.54 -33.57 16.32
CA CYS A 8 -19.64 -32.84 15.42
C CYS A 8 -19.75 -31.34 15.70
N PHE A 9 -18.78 -30.78 16.42
CA PHE A 9 -18.57 -29.34 16.51
C PHE A 9 -18.06 -28.83 15.15
N PHE A 10 -18.93 -28.19 14.38
CA PHE A 10 -18.52 -27.37 13.24
C PHE A 10 -17.87 -26.09 13.76
N ILE A 11 -16.54 -26.05 13.79
CA ILE A 11 -15.79 -24.82 14.01
C ILE A 11 -15.88 -24.00 12.72
N SER A 12 -16.76 -23.00 12.70
CA SER A 12 -16.84 -22.00 11.63
C SER A 12 -15.61 -21.10 11.69
N THR A 13 -14.53 -21.50 11.02
CA THR A 13 -13.40 -20.62 10.75
C THR A 13 -13.89 -19.51 9.81
N ASN A 14 -13.98 -18.27 10.30
CA ASN A 14 -14.24 -17.11 9.45
C ASN A 14 -13.13 -17.04 8.37
N ALA A 15 -13.47 -17.42 7.15
CA ALA A 15 -12.53 -17.41 6.03
C ALA A 15 -12.17 -15.95 5.68
N MET A 16 -11.04 -15.48 6.19
CA MET A 16 -10.43 -14.20 5.79
C MET A 16 -9.74 -14.37 4.43
N ALA A 17 -10.52 -14.55 3.36
CA ALA A 17 -10.00 -14.79 2.02
C ALA A 17 -10.44 -13.70 1.04
N THR A 18 -9.48 -13.10 0.33
CA THR A 18 -9.76 -12.26 -0.85
C THR A 18 -9.86 -13.14 -2.07
N THR A 19 -10.78 -12.84 -2.98
CA THR A 19 -10.93 -13.60 -4.23
C THR A 19 -10.53 -12.76 -5.42
N TRP A 20 -9.89 -13.42 -6.38
CA TRP A 20 -9.38 -12.83 -7.60
C TRP A 20 -9.95 -13.55 -8.82
N GLY A 21 -10.21 -12.80 -9.87
CA GLY A 21 -10.63 -13.30 -11.18
C GLY A 21 -9.63 -12.92 -12.26
N ARG A 22 -9.52 -13.77 -13.28
CA ARG A 22 -8.82 -13.41 -14.52
C ARG A 22 -9.69 -12.45 -15.34
N SER A 23 -9.06 -11.45 -15.95
CA SER A 23 -9.69 -10.48 -16.85
C SER A 23 -8.73 -10.10 -17.99
N GLU A 24 -9.27 -9.50 -19.05
CA GLU A 24 -8.48 -9.00 -20.16
C GLU A 24 -8.64 -7.48 -20.28
N VAL A 25 -7.53 -6.78 -20.47
CA VAL A 25 -7.46 -5.32 -20.66
C VAL A 25 -6.63 -5.00 -21.90
N ASP A 26 -6.86 -3.83 -22.51
CA ASP A 26 -6.03 -3.35 -23.62
C ASP A 26 -4.58 -3.13 -23.19
N ASP A 27 -3.63 -3.53 -24.03
CA ASP A 27 -2.22 -3.22 -23.84
C ASP A 27 -1.96 -1.74 -24.18
N PRO A 28 -1.47 -0.93 -23.23
CA PRO A 28 -1.30 0.50 -23.44
C PRO A 28 -0.17 0.85 -24.43
N ILE A 29 0.74 -0.10 -24.66
CA ILE A 29 1.92 0.05 -25.52
C ILE A 29 1.71 -0.62 -26.88
N ASN A 30 0.96 -1.73 -26.92
CA ASN A 30 0.62 -2.42 -28.16
C ASN A 30 -0.90 -2.44 -28.40
N ALA A 31 -1.39 -1.50 -29.20
CA ALA A 31 -2.82 -1.34 -29.48
C ALA A 31 -3.52 -2.57 -30.10
N SER A 32 -2.77 -3.52 -30.65
CA SER A 32 -3.31 -4.77 -31.21
C SER A 32 -3.38 -5.92 -30.19
N ALA A 33 -2.88 -5.71 -28.97
CA ALA A 33 -2.76 -6.74 -27.95
C ALA A 33 -3.69 -6.50 -26.76
N LYS A 34 -4.05 -7.62 -26.10
CA LYS A 34 -4.70 -7.66 -24.80
C LYS A 34 -3.76 -8.27 -23.78
N CYS A 35 -3.89 -7.83 -22.53
CA CYS A 35 -3.15 -8.31 -21.39
C CYS A 35 -4.08 -9.09 -20.46
N SER A 36 -3.67 -10.31 -20.10
CA SER A 36 -4.37 -11.10 -19.08
C SER A 36 -3.94 -10.63 -17.69
N VAL A 37 -4.87 -10.04 -16.95
CA VAL A 37 -4.61 -9.44 -15.62
C VAL A 37 -5.51 -10.05 -14.54
N SER A 38 -5.12 -9.84 -13.28
CA SER A 38 -5.91 -10.25 -12.10
C SER A 38 -6.78 -9.09 -11.61
N GLN A 39 -8.05 -9.36 -11.34
CA GLN A 39 -9.03 -8.39 -10.85
C GLN A 39 -9.64 -8.85 -9.52
N PRO A 40 -9.84 -7.93 -8.57
CA PRO A 40 -10.73 -8.09 -7.42
C PRO A 40 -12.06 -8.73 -7.80
N ARG A 41 -12.45 -9.80 -7.09
CA ARG A 41 -13.83 -10.33 -7.13
C ARG A 41 -14.57 -10.07 -5.83
N SER A 42 -13.93 -10.34 -4.70
CA SER A 42 -14.49 -10.01 -3.39
C SER A 42 -13.41 -9.84 -2.33
N SER A 43 -13.73 -9.02 -1.33
CA SER A 43 -12.94 -8.82 -0.12
C SER A 43 -13.88 -8.48 1.03
N GLY A 44 -13.49 -8.81 2.26
CA GLY A 44 -14.17 -8.33 3.47
C GLY A 44 -13.47 -7.12 4.07
N SER A 45 -14.08 -6.48 5.07
CA SER A 45 -13.50 -5.33 5.79
C SER A 45 -12.22 -5.67 6.57
N TYR A 46 -11.92 -6.94 6.80
CA TYR A 46 -10.68 -7.38 7.47
C TYR A 46 -9.41 -6.92 6.73
N ILE A 47 -9.48 -6.56 5.44
CA ILE A 47 -8.33 -6.01 4.69
C ILE A 47 -7.80 -4.71 5.28
N TYR A 48 -8.64 -3.95 6.00
CA TYR A 48 -8.25 -2.73 6.71
C TYR A 48 -7.52 -3.04 8.03
N GLN A 49 -7.52 -4.30 8.47
CA GLN A 49 -6.77 -4.76 9.65
C GLN A 49 -5.41 -5.37 9.30
N TRP A 50 -5.09 -5.51 8.02
CA TRP A 50 -3.80 -6.03 7.57
C TRP A 50 -2.64 -5.08 7.93
N PRO A 51 -1.40 -5.60 8.06
CA PRO A 51 -0.24 -4.79 8.42
C PRO A 51 0.01 -3.56 7.54
N SER A 52 -0.45 -3.59 6.27
CA SER A 52 -0.33 -2.47 5.35
C SER A 52 -1.05 -1.19 5.83
N LYS A 53 -1.94 -1.29 6.82
CA LYS A 53 -2.58 -0.14 7.47
C LYS A 53 -1.59 0.84 8.09
N TYR A 54 -0.43 0.38 8.53
CA TYR A 54 0.60 1.28 9.11
C TYR A 54 1.30 2.12 8.04
N ASP A 55 1.29 1.68 6.77
CA ASP A 55 1.68 2.47 5.59
C ASP A 55 0.47 3.20 4.95
N GLN A 56 -0.75 3.06 5.50
CA GLN A 56 -2.02 3.54 4.91
C GLN A 56 -2.15 3.16 3.43
N VAL A 57 -1.72 1.94 3.09
CA VAL A 57 -1.90 1.32 1.78
C VAL A 57 -2.80 0.11 1.97
N PHE A 58 -3.76 -0.05 1.06
CA PHE A 58 -4.78 -1.09 1.20
C PHE A 58 -4.87 -1.94 -0.05
N TRP A 59 -5.42 -3.14 0.13
CA TRP A 59 -5.76 -4.04 -0.96
C TRP A 59 -6.62 -3.32 -2.00
N PRO A 60 -6.43 -3.54 -3.32
CA PRO A 60 -5.57 -4.57 -3.95
C PRO A 60 -4.08 -4.26 -4.06
N LEU A 61 -3.64 -3.04 -3.72
CA LEU A 61 -2.29 -2.54 -4.02
C LEU A 61 -1.18 -3.13 -3.14
N THR A 62 -1.56 -3.87 -2.11
CA THR A 62 -0.66 -4.50 -1.14
C THR A 62 -0.25 -5.91 -1.54
N THR A 63 -0.62 -6.37 -2.74
CA THR A 63 -0.37 -7.73 -3.22
C THR A 63 0.19 -7.72 -4.62
N ILE A 64 0.86 -8.82 -5.00
CA ILE A 64 1.39 -8.97 -6.37
C ILE A 64 0.29 -8.95 -7.44
N ASN A 65 -0.93 -9.40 -7.10
CA ASN A 65 -2.07 -9.34 -8.01
C ASN A 65 -2.55 -7.90 -8.26
N GLY A 66 -2.20 -6.96 -7.37
CA GLY A 66 -2.38 -5.52 -7.56
C GLY A 66 -1.38 -4.89 -8.54
N ILE A 67 -0.46 -5.67 -9.11
CA ILE A 67 0.44 -5.24 -10.18
C ILE A 67 0.03 -5.95 -11.46
N TRP A 68 -0.46 -5.19 -12.42
CA TRP A 68 -0.81 -5.69 -13.74
C TRP A 68 0.41 -5.72 -14.64
N TYR A 69 0.66 -6.87 -15.26
CA TYR A 69 1.79 -7.10 -16.15
C TYR A 69 1.29 -7.65 -17.48
N CYS A 70 1.71 -7.02 -18.58
CA CYS A 70 1.45 -7.48 -19.92
C CYS A 70 2.67 -8.23 -20.47
N GLU A 71 2.57 -9.56 -20.57
CA GLU A 71 3.69 -10.38 -21.05
C GLU A 71 4.13 -10.03 -22.48
N LYS A 72 3.20 -9.55 -23.33
CA LYS A 72 3.48 -9.27 -24.75
C LYS A 72 4.34 -8.02 -24.96
N SER A 73 4.00 -6.90 -24.30
CA SER A 73 4.78 -5.65 -24.41
C SER A 73 5.84 -5.49 -23.33
N GLY A 74 5.73 -6.24 -22.24
CA GLY A 74 6.53 -6.02 -21.03
C GLY A 74 6.00 -4.87 -20.16
N PHE A 75 4.89 -4.21 -20.54
CA PHE A 75 4.31 -3.11 -19.78
C PHE A 75 3.82 -3.58 -18.41
N ILE A 76 4.05 -2.78 -17.38
CA ILE A 76 3.62 -3.07 -16.02
C ILE A 76 3.09 -1.79 -15.36
N ALA A 77 2.02 -1.90 -14.58
CA ALA A 77 1.48 -0.79 -13.81
C ALA A 77 0.70 -1.32 -12.59
N LEU A 78 0.31 -0.42 -11.69
CA LEU A 78 -0.65 -0.77 -10.65
C LEU A 78 -2.02 -1.09 -11.27
N ILE A 79 -2.77 -1.94 -10.58
CA ILE A 79 -4.14 -2.29 -10.92
C ILE A 79 -4.99 -1.04 -11.21
N GLY A 80 -5.70 -1.07 -12.35
CA GLY A 80 -6.55 0.02 -12.81
C GLY A 80 -5.82 1.11 -13.60
N ASP A 81 -4.49 1.04 -13.71
CA ASP A 81 -3.66 2.13 -14.24
C ASP A 81 -3.02 1.81 -15.60
N PHE A 82 -3.77 1.12 -16.47
CA PHE A 82 -3.42 0.86 -17.87
C PHE A 82 -3.96 1.95 -18.82
N LYS A 83 -4.69 2.94 -18.32
CA LYS A 83 -5.30 4.00 -19.13
C LYS A 83 -4.65 5.35 -18.82
N GLY A 84 -4.85 6.32 -19.71
CA GLY A 84 -4.44 7.71 -19.48
C GLY A 84 -2.96 8.02 -19.74
N LEU A 85 -2.22 7.11 -20.40
CA LEU A 85 -0.88 7.44 -20.90
C LEU A 85 -0.97 8.44 -22.06
N THR A 86 -0.22 9.53 -21.95
CA THR A 86 0.02 10.44 -23.06
C THR A 86 0.92 9.80 -24.11
N ASP A 87 0.88 10.26 -25.36
CA ASP A 87 1.72 9.70 -26.42
C ASP A 87 3.22 9.86 -26.10
N LEU A 88 3.62 10.96 -25.46
CA LEU A 88 4.98 11.16 -24.98
C LEU A 88 5.40 10.12 -23.93
N GLU A 89 4.51 9.75 -23.02
CA GLU A 89 4.79 8.69 -22.03
C GLU A 89 4.88 7.33 -22.69
N LYS A 90 3.95 7.01 -23.62
CA LYS A 90 4.00 5.76 -24.39
C LYS A 90 5.32 5.64 -25.14
N ASP A 91 5.78 6.70 -25.81
CA ASP A 91 7.06 6.70 -26.54
C ASP A 91 8.25 6.44 -25.61
N LYS A 92 8.31 7.11 -24.45
CA LYS A 92 9.38 6.91 -23.46
C LYS A 92 9.38 5.50 -22.92
N ILE A 93 8.20 4.99 -22.57
CA ILE A 93 8.01 3.65 -22.03
C ILE A 93 8.36 2.60 -23.08
N GLN A 94 7.92 2.76 -24.32
CA GLN A 94 8.24 1.84 -25.41
C GLN A 94 9.75 1.76 -25.63
N LYS A 95 10.46 2.90 -25.67
CA LYS A 95 11.92 2.94 -25.78
C LYS A 95 12.60 2.20 -24.61
N TYR A 96 12.13 2.41 -23.39
CA TYR A 96 12.64 1.71 -22.21
C TYR A 96 12.41 0.19 -22.30
N LEU A 97 11.21 -0.24 -22.71
CA LEU A 97 10.85 -1.65 -22.82
C LEU A 97 11.63 -2.36 -23.94
N MET A 98 11.91 -1.69 -25.05
CA MET A 98 12.78 -2.22 -26.11
C MET A 98 14.19 -2.53 -25.61
N GLN A 99 14.73 -1.71 -24.72
CA GLN A 99 16.07 -1.89 -24.13
C GLN A 99 16.09 -2.89 -22.97
N ASN A 100 14.92 -3.20 -22.40
CA ASN A 100 14.79 -4.01 -21.20
C ASN A 100 13.68 -5.06 -21.36
N ASN A 101 13.73 -5.85 -22.41
CA ASN A 101 12.65 -6.78 -22.80
C ASN A 101 12.68 -8.14 -22.07
N SER A 102 13.48 -8.27 -20.99
CA SER A 102 13.56 -9.52 -20.24
C SER A 102 12.23 -9.87 -19.57
N ARG A 103 11.94 -11.17 -19.52
CA ARG A 103 10.74 -11.67 -18.83
C ARG A 103 10.86 -11.43 -17.32
N LEU A 104 9.76 -11.02 -16.70
CA LEU A 104 9.71 -10.72 -15.27
C LEU A 104 9.24 -11.94 -14.47
N GLU A 105 10.19 -12.74 -14.01
CA GLU A 105 9.94 -14.00 -13.30
C GLU A 105 9.76 -13.84 -11.80
N THR A 106 10.39 -12.83 -11.20
CA THR A 106 10.37 -12.60 -9.74
C THR A 106 9.57 -11.36 -9.37
N ILE A 107 9.06 -11.31 -8.13
CA ILE A 107 8.41 -10.11 -7.57
C ILE A 107 9.36 -8.91 -7.65
N GLU A 108 10.63 -9.09 -7.29
CA GLU A 108 11.65 -8.06 -7.36
C GLU A 108 11.81 -7.49 -8.78
N SER A 109 11.92 -8.34 -9.80
CA SER A 109 12.02 -7.89 -11.20
C SER A 109 10.79 -7.08 -11.63
N ARG A 110 9.60 -7.42 -11.11
CA ARG A 110 8.36 -6.69 -11.35
C ARG A 110 8.35 -5.34 -10.64
N LEU A 111 8.79 -5.25 -9.39
CA LEU A 111 8.88 -3.99 -8.65
C LEU A 111 9.87 -3.02 -9.31
N VAL A 112 11.06 -3.50 -9.66
CA VAL A 112 12.07 -2.71 -10.40
C VAL A 112 11.49 -2.20 -11.72
N ARG A 113 10.76 -3.04 -12.46
CA ARG A 113 10.07 -2.62 -13.68
C ARG A 113 9.02 -1.54 -13.39
N LEU A 114 8.20 -1.75 -12.37
CA LEU A 114 7.11 -0.86 -11.98
C LEU A 114 7.65 0.54 -11.68
N GLU A 115 8.71 0.63 -10.88
CA GLU A 115 9.41 1.87 -10.57
C GLU A 115 9.90 2.59 -11.81
N ALA A 116 10.58 1.87 -12.70
CA ALA A 116 11.10 2.44 -13.92
C ALA A 116 9.99 2.94 -14.86
N ILE A 117 8.86 2.24 -14.95
CA ILE A 117 7.72 2.71 -15.74
C ILE A 117 7.12 3.97 -15.13
N TYR A 118 6.94 4.02 -13.81
CA TYR A 118 6.38 5.20 -13.16
C TYR A 118 7.32 6.41 -13.16
N SER A 119 8.64 6.21 -13.20
CA SER A 119 9.59 7.33 -13.34
C SER A 119 9.53 8.00 -14.72
N LEU A 120 9.01 7.31 -15.73
CA LEU A 120 8.78 7.85 -17.07
C LEU A 120 7.44 8.57 -17.21
N ARG A 121 6.58 8.46 -16.20
CA ARG A 121 5.23 9.04 -16.19
C ARG A 121 5.18 10.34 -15.41
N LYS A 122 4.27 11.23 -15.82
CA LYS A 122 3.90 12.39 -15.01
C LYS A 122 2.97 11.94 -13.91
N SER A 123 3.34 12.20 -12.67
CA SER A 123 2.51 11.92 -11.50
C SER A 123 2.35 13.16 -10.64
N THR A 124 1.23 13.23 -9.92
CA THR A 124 1.05 14.25 -8.89
C THR A 124 1.94 13.93 -7.68
N PRO A 125 2.32 14.93 -6.87
CA PRO A 125 3.07 14.68 -5.64
C PRO A 125 2.36 13.67 -4.71
N GLU A 126 1.03 13.74 -4.61
CA GLU A 126 0.24 12.79 -3.82
C GLU A 126 0.36 11.36 -4.35
N PHE A 127 0.21 11.16 -5.66
CA PHE A 127 0.36 9.84 -6.26
C PHE A 127 1.78 9.31 -6.10
N SER A 128 2.78 10.15 -6.33
CA SER A 128 4.19 9.79 -6.18
C SER A 128 4.50 9.33 -4.75
N ASN A 129 3.98 10.04 -3.74
CA ASN A 129 4.13 9.63 -2.35
C ASN A 129 3.45 8.28 -2.07
N ARG A 130 2.19 8.12 -2.50
CA ARG A 130 1.45 6.86 -2.35
C ARG A 130 2.17 5.69 -3.05
N LEU A 131 2.75 5.90 -4.22
CA LEU A 131 3.53 4.88 -4.92
C LEU A 131 4.73 4.43 -4.07
N LYS A 132 5.47 5.35 -3.44
CA LYS A 132 6.57 4.99 -2.53
C LYS A 132 6.10 4.14 -1.36
N ARG A 133 4.93 4.44 -0.79
CA ARG A 133 4.36 3.63 0.30
C ARG A 133 3.93 2.24 -0.15
N ILE A 134 3.39 2.13 -1.37
CA ILE A 134 3.09 0.83 -2.00
C ILE A 134 4.38 0.02 -2.19
N LEU A 135 5.41 0.63 -2.77
CA LEU A 135 6.71 0.00 -2.97
C LEU A 135 7.35 -0.41 -1.65
N ALA A 136 7.31 0.45 -0.63
CA ALA A 136 7.81 0.15 0.70
C ALA A 136 7.18 -1.13 1.26
N TYR A 137 5.85 -1.22 1.21
CA TYR A 137 5.12 -2.39 1.68
C TYR A 137 5.47 -3.65 0.87
N LEU A 138 5.48 -3.56 -0.46
CA LEU A 138 5.75 -4.71 -1.32
C LEU A 138 7.20 -5.22 -1.20
N TYR A 139 8.18 -4.33 -1.04
CA TYR A 139 9.56 -4.73 -0.76
C TYR A 139 9.70 -5.37 0.61
N GLU A 140 8.99 -4.88 1.63
CA GLU A 140 8.95 -5.51 2.95
C GLU A 140 8.38 -6.93 2.87
N GLN A 141 7.27 -7.12 2.16
CA GLN A 141 6.67 -8.46 1.95
C GLN A 141 7.61 -9.40 1.18
N ASN A 142 8.46 -8.85 0.31
CA ASN A 142 9.50 -9.61 -0.40
C ASN A 142 10.80 -9.79 0.41
N GLY A 143 10.83 -9.37 1.68
CA GLY A 143 11.99 -9.49 2.57
C GLY A 143 13.11 -8.46 2.35
N ASN A 144 12.94 -7.51 1.43
CA ASN A 144 13.92 -6.45 1.17
C ASN A 144 13.66 -5.23 2.08
N ILE A 145 13.96 -5.41 3.37
CA ILE A 145 13.74 -4.39 4.41
C ILE A 145 14.53 -3.10 4.14
N LYS A 146 15.71 -3.22 3.52
CA LYS A 146 16.55 -2.05 3.17
C LYS A 146 15.84 -1.14 2.16
N LEU A 147 15.33 -1.69 1.05
CA LEU A 147 14.57 -0.91 0.08
C LEU A 147 13.24 -0.43 0.64
N ALA A 148 12.57 -1.24 1.45
CA ALA A 148 11.34 -0.84 2.12
C ALA A 148 11.54 0.45 2.95
N ASN A 149 12.58 0.46 3.79
CA ASN A 149 12.92 1.61 4.62
C ASN A 149 13.41 2.81 3.80
N HIS A 150 14.13 2.59 2.70
CA HIS A 150 14.51 3.67 1.78
C HIS A 150 13.27 4.38 1.22
N TYR A 151 12.27 3.63 0.77
CA TYR A 151 11.02 4.21 0.25
C TYR A 151 10.20 4.93 1.32
N ARG A 152 10.16 4.42 2.56
CA ARG A 152 9.53 5.12 3.68
C ARG A 152 10.24 6.42 4.03
N GLU A 153 11.57 6.46 3.95
CA GLU A 153 12.35 7.68 4.20
C GLU A 153 12.06 8.74 3.13
N LEU A 154 12.01 8.35 1.85
CA LEU A 154 11.61 9.24 0.78
C LEU A 154 10.17 9.74 0.94
N ALA A 155 9.25 8.85 1.33
CA ALA A 155 7.85 9.22 1.57
C ALA A 155 7.72 10.18 2.76
N LEU A 156 8.46 9.97 3.85
CA LEU A 156 8.48 10.84 5.02
C LEU A 156 8.91 12.26 4.65
N LYS A 157 10.01 12.42 3.90
CA LYS A 157 10.50 13.74 3.46
C LYS A 157 9.44 14.51 2.67
N GLU A 158 8.72 13.83 1.79
CA GLU A 158 7.63 14.44 1.01
C GLU A 158 6.40 14.78 1.86
N ILE A 159 6.08 13.92 2.83
CA ILE A 159 4.99 14.11 3.79
C ILE A 159 5.25 15.35 4.64
N GLU A 160 6.44 15.48 5.22
CA GLU A 160 6.82 16.63 6.05
C GLU A 160 6.75 17.93 5.25
N LEU A 161 7.27 17.93 4.02
CA LEU A 161 7.17 19.07 3.12
C LEU A 161 5.71 19.45 2.82
N ALA A 162 4.86 18.45 2.53
CA ALA A 162 3.46 18.68 2.23
C ALA A 162 2.66 19.20 3.43
N LEU A 163 3.02 18.81 4.65
CA LEU A 163 2.35 19.23 5.89
C LEU A 163 2.55 20.72 6.21
N HIS A 164 3.60 21.34 5.68
CA HIS A 164 3.80 22.80 5.71
C HIS A 164 2.83 23.56 4.79
N GLY A 165 2.25 22.87 3.81
CA GLY A 165 1.28 23.44 2.87
C GLY A 165 -0.17 23.27 3.33
N LYS A 166 -1.07 23.81 2.51
CA LYS A 166 -2.51 23.59 2.65
C LYS A 166 -2.88 22.22 2.09
N LEU A 167 -3.38 21.35 2.95
CA LEU A 167 -3.88 20.02 2.58
C LEU A 167 -5.38 19.93 2.84
N LYS A 168 -6.06 19.04 2.11
CA LYS A 168 -7.38 18.58 2.52
C LYS A 168 -7.28 17.87 3.85
N GLU A 169 -8.32 17.95 4.66
CA GLU A 169 -8.34 17.49 6.04
C GLU A 169 -8.01 15.99 6.16
N ASN A 170 -8.67 15.16 5.36
CA ASN A 170 -8.38 13.72 5.27
C ASN A 170 -6.90 13.43 4.97
N LYS A 171 -6.30 14.20 4.05
CA LYS A 171 -4.90 14.03 3.67
C LYS A 171 -3.96 14.49 4.78
N ARG A 172 -4.32 15.56 5.48
CA ARG A 172 -3.55 16.04 6.64
C ARG A 172 -3.51 14.99 7.74
N LEU A 173 -4.66 14.38 8.07
CA LEU A 173 -4.76 13.27 9.03
C LEU A 173 -3.90 12.08 8.61
N GLU A 174 -4.02 11.64 7.35
CA GLU A 174 -3.23 10.54 6.79
C GLU A 174 -1.72 10.80 6.93
N TYR A 175 -1.28 12.01 6.58
CA TYR A 175 0.13 12.39 6.55
C TYR A 175 0.72 12.59 7.95
N LEU A 176 -0.03 13.18 8.88
CA LEU A 176 0.41 13.27 10.27
C LEU A 176 0.59 11.88 10.90
N TYR A 177 -0.34 10.95 10.63
CA TYR A 177 -0.25 9.57 11.13
C TYR A 177 0.93 8.80 10.51
N LEU A 178 1.13 8.91 9.20
CA LEU A 178 2.26 8.30 8.51
C LEU A 178 3.61 8.86 8.99
N ALA A 179 3.69 10.17 9.22
CA ALA A 179 4.89 10.80 9.77
C ALA A 179 5.22 10.19 11.14
N ALA A 180 4.24 10.08 12.05
CA ALA A 180 4.43 9.45 13.35
C ALA A 180 4.99 8.01 13.22
N ASN A 181 4.39 7.18 12.37
CA ASN A 181 4.83 5.80 12.16
C ASN A 181 6.26 5.73 11.61
N TYR A 182 6.60 6.56 10.62
CA TYR A 182 7.92 6.55 10.00
C TYR A 182 9.00 7.11 10.94
N HIS A 183 8.71 8.15 11.72
CA HIS A 183 9.63 8.59 12.77
C HIS A 183 9.92 7.49 13.77
N ARG A 184 8.90 6.74 14.22
CA ARG A 184 9.12 5.60 15.11
C ARG A 184 9.96 4.51 14.43
N GLN A 185 9.65 4.17 13.18
CA GLN A 185 10.41 3.21 12.36
C GLN A 185 11.90 3.58 12.23
N PHE A 186 12.23 4.87 12.23
CA PHE A 186 13.61 5.35 12.15
C PHE A 186 14.24 5.63 13.52
N GLY A 187 13.51 5.42 14.62
CA GLY A 187 13.99 5.60 15.99
C GLY A 187 13.90 7.05 16.50
N HIS A 188 13.23 7.93 15.77
CA HIS A 188 12.96 9.33 16.12
C HIS A 188 11.72 9.41 17.02
N GLN A 189 11.84 8.91 18.26
CA GLN A 189 10.68 8.72 19.14
C GLN A 189 10.00 10.04 19.52
N LYS A 190 10.78 11.10 19.80
CA LYS A 190 10.24 12.40 20.20
C LYS A 190 9.44 13.05 19.07
N GLU A 191 9.96 12.94 17.86
CA GLU A 191 9.30 13.42 16.64
C GLU A 191 8.02 12.63 16.38
N SER A 192 8.08 11.30 16.55
CA SER A 192 6.90 10.43 16.45
C SER A 192 5.81 10.87 17.43
N ASP A 193 6.15 11.02 18.72
CA ASP A 193 5.20 11.42 19.76
C ASP A 193 4.63 12.82 19.50
N SER A 194 5.45 13.75 18.98
CA SER A 194 4.98 15.07 18.55
C SER A 194 3.97 14.99 17.40
N PHE A 195 4.20 14.12 16.42
CA PHE A 195 3.25 13.90 15.34
C PHE A 195 1.97 13.20 15.83
N LEU A 196 2.04 12.27 16.77
CA LEU A 196 0.86 11.64 17.36
C LEU A 196 -0.06 12.68 18.02
N LEU A 197 0.50 13.60 18.81
CA LEU A 197 -0.28 14.71 19.40
C LEU A 197 -0.95 15.56 18.31
N LYS A 198 -0.24 15.87 17.22
CA LYS A 198 -0.82 16.62 16.09
C LYS A 198 -1.95 15.86 15.40
N VAL A 199 -1.87 14.52 15.29
CA VAL A 199 -2.97 13.72 14.75
C VAL A 199 -4.18 13.79 15.68
N GLU A 200 -3.97 13.60 16.99
CA GLU A 200 -5.04 13.65 17.99
C GLU A 200 -5.74 15.01 18.02
N ASP A 201 -4.98 16.09 17.94
CA ASP A 201 -5.52 17.45 17.88
C ASP A 201 -6.30 17.67 16.58
N ALA A 202 -5.75 17.26 15.43
CA ALA A 202 -6.45 17.34 14.14
C ALA A 202 -7.74 16.51 14.12
N ILE A 203 -7.80 15.36 14.81
CA ILE A 203 -9.01 14.55 14.97
C ILE A 203 -10.07 15.30 15.78
N LYS A 204 -9.68 15.96 16.89
CA LYS A 204 -10.60 16.70 17.76
C LYS A 204 -11.12 17.98 17.11
N GLU A 205 -10.27 18.68 16.37
CA GLU A 205 -10.60 19.95 15.69
C GLU A 205 -11.42 19.74 14.40
N SER A 206 -11.36 18.54 13.83
CA SER A 206 -12.09 18.15 12.64
C SER A 206 -13.61 18.22 12.84
N SER A 207 -14.25 19.18 12.17
CA SER A 207 -15.71 19.29 12.08
C SER A 207 -16.31 18.51 10.90
N ASP A 208 -15.49 17.81 10.11
CA ASP A 208 -15.97 17.03 8.96
C ASP A 208 -16.58 15.71 9.43
N ASP A 209 -17.90 15.62 9.35
CA ASP A 209 -18.69 14.43 9.71
C ASP A 209 -18.46 13.27 8.73
N GLU A 210 -18.07 13.53 7.48
CA GLU A 210 -17.75 12.48 6.50
C GLU A 210 -16.49 11.71 6.91
N LEU A 211 -15.62 12.33 7.71
CA LEU A 211 -14.39 11.74 8.20
C LEU A 211 -14.55 10.98 9.52
N LYS A 212 -15.75 10.92 10.12
CA LYS A 212 -15.96 10.27 11.42
C LYS A 212 -15.37 8.85 11.48
N GLY A 213 -15.71 7.99 10.51
CA GLY A 213 -15.20 6.62 10.48
C GLY A 213 -13.68 6.55 10.30
N TYR A 214 -13.08 7.50 9.57
CA TYR A 214 -11.63 7.56 9.41
C TYR A 214 -10.93 8.06 10.67
N LYS A 215 -11.53 9.03 11.37
CA LYS A 215 -11.06 9.52 12.68
C LYS A 215 -11.08 8.43 13.73
N ASP A 216 -12.19 7.70 13.83
CA ASP A 216 -12.33 6.56 14.75
C ASP A 216 -11.27 5.49 14.43
N TYR A 217 -11.08 5.19 13.15
CA TYR A 217 -10.06 4.25 12.68
C TYR A 217 -8.63 4.69 13.06
N LEU A 218 -8.25 5.95 12.84
CA LEU A 218 -6.94 6.46 13.22
C LEU A 218 -6.74 6.48 14.73
N THR A 219 -7.79 6.80 15.50
CA THR A 219 -7.75 6.80 16.97
C THR A 219 -7.36 5.42 17.52
N GLU A 220 -7.86 4.34 16.92
CA GLU A 220 -7.45 2.99 17.29
C GLU A 220 -6.01 2.69 16.87
N LEU A 221 -5.58 3.10 15.67
CA LEU A 221 -4.24 2.81 15.17
C LEU A 221 -3.12 3.54 15.93
N ILE A 222 -3.36 4.77 16.40
CA ILE A 222 -2.37 5.57 17.15
C ILE A 222 -1.89 4.83 18.41
N LYS A 223 -2.77 4.03 19.03
CA LYS A 223 -2.44 3.22 20.23
C LYS A 223 -1.31 2.23 19.95
N ASP A 224 -1.22 1.74 18.72
CA ASP A 224 -0.23 0.76 18.29
C ASP A 224 1.11 1.40 17.93
N THR A 225 1.13 2.65 17.46
CA THR A 225 2.30 3.32 16.88
C THR A 225 3.52 3.29 17.80
N LYS A 226 3.32 3.41 19.12
CA LYS A 226 4.41 3.36 20.11
C LYS A 226 5.18 2.03 20.14
N TYR A 227 4.59 0.96 19.60
CA TYR A 227 5.18 -0.38 19.56
C TYR A 227 5.87 -0.71 18.22
N ILE A 228 5.98 0.25 17.29
CA ILE A 228 6.80 0.07 16.08
C ILE A 228 8.28 0.02 16.49
N VAL A 229 8.99 -1.01 16.02
CA VAL A 229 10.40 -1.26 16.35
C VAL A 229 11.29 -0.70 15.24
N LYS A 230 12.35 0.01 15.62
CA LYS A 230 13.28 0.65 14.69
C LYS A 230 13.84 -0.34 13.65
N GLY A 231 13.81 0.05 12.38
CA GLY A 231 14.55 -0.56 11.27
C GLY A 231 14.02 -1.91 10.77
N GLY A 232 13.02 -2.49 11.44
CA GLY A 232 12.42 -3.79 11.08
C GLY A 232 11.26 -3.67 10.10
N VAL A 233 10.29 -4.57 10.23
CA VAL A 233 8.98 -4.41 9.58
C VAL A 233 8.20 -3.28 10.25
N LEU A 234 7.39 -2.54 9.49
CA LEU A 234 6.65 -1.41 10.05
C LEU A 234 5.56 -1.84 11.04
N LYS A 235 5.06 -3.08 10.90
CA LYS A 235 4.03 -3.61 11.80
C LYS A 235 4.52 -3.54 13.27
N PRO A 236 3.75 -2.92 14.18
CA PRO A 236 4.05 -2.87 15.60
C PRO A 236 4.18 -4.26 16.25
N SER A 237 5.10 -4.39 17.21
CA SER A 237 5.22 -5.56 18.07
C SER A 237 4.37 -5.35 19.32
N LEU A 238 3.07 -5.61 19.17
CA LEU A 238 2.11 -5.43 20.26
C LEU A 238 2.44 -6.37 21.43
N PRO A 239 2.25 -5.91 22.69
CA PRO A 239 2.27 -6.80 23.84
C PRO A 239 1.31 -7.97 23.59
N LYS A 240 1.66 -9.17 24.03
CA LYS A 240 0.67 -10.25 24.05
C LYS A 240 -0.43 -9.79 25.00
N ASP A 241 -1.67 -9.77 24.52
CA ASP A 241 -2.80 -9.66 25.41
C ASP A 241 -2.71 -10.86 26.38
N ASP A 242 -2.45 -10.58 27.66
CA ASP A 242 -2.60 -11.57 28.73
C ASP A 242 -4.11 -11.90 28.83
N THR A 243 -4.56 -12.77 27.93
CA THR A 243 -5.94 -13.28 27.84
C THR A 243 -5.94 -14.79 27.87
#